data_AF-A0A4R9PHI1-F1
#
_entry.id   AF-A0A4R9PHI1-F1
#
_cell.length_a   1.000
_cell.length_b   1.000
_cell.length_c   1.000
_cell.angle_alpha   90.00
_cell.angle_beta   90.00
_cell.angle_gamma   90.00
#
_symmetry.space_group_name_H-M   'P 1'
#
loop_
_entity.id
_entity.type
_entity.pdbx_description
1 polymer ?
#
loop_
_entity_poly.entity_id
_entity_poly.type
_entity_poly.pdbx_seq_one_letter_code
_entity_poly.pdbx_strand_id
1 'polypeptide(L)'
;SDVRTLNELAREKLVERGIVGEGFAFRTEDGARRFAVGDRVVFLKNEGSLGVKNGMLATVVEAAPGRIVAAIGEGDDRRQVVIEQRFYANVDHGYATTVHKSQ
;
A
#
# COMPACT_ATOMS: atom_id res chain seq x y z
N SER A 1 -4.76 12.84 10.19
CA SER A 1 -5.34 11.72 10.96
C SER A 1 -4.19 10.88 11.47
N ASP A 2 -4.22 10.52 12.75
CA ASP A 2 -3.16 9.81 13.50
C ASP A 2 -2.62 8.57 12.76
N VAL A 3 -3.49 7.78 12.13
CA VAL A 3 -3.12 6.57 11.38
C VAL A 3 -2.13 6.82 10.25
N ARG A 4 -2.24 7.95 9.55
CA ARG A 4 -1.31 8.28 8.47
C ARG A 4 0.09 8.51 9.02
N THR A 5 0.20 9.28 10.10
CA THR A 5 1.47 9.53 10.78
C THR A 5 2.08 8.23 11.30
N LEU A 6 1.26 7.35 11.89
CA LEU A 6 1.71 6.03 12.34
C LEU A 6 2.23 5.17 11.20
N ASN A 7 1.57 5.21 10.04
CA ASN A 7 2.00 4.50 8.84
C ASN A 7 3.33 5.03 8.29
N GLU A 8 3.50 6.36 8.24
CA GLU A 8 4.73 7.01 7.80
C GLU A 8 5.90 6.65 8.75
N LEU A 9 5.70 6.75 10.06
CA LEU A 9 6.70 6.38 11.07
C LEU A 9 7.05 4.89 11.04
N ALA A 10 6.05 4.02 10.88
CA ALA A 10 6.27 2.58 10.77
C ALA A 10 7.15 2.26 9.56
N ARG A 11 6.83 2.84 8.40
CA ARG A 11 7.65 2.65 7.19
C ARG A 11 9.07 3.17 7.37
N GLU A 12 9.22 4.36 7.93
CA GLU A 12 10.55 4.96 8.18
C GLU A 12 11.43 3.99 8.98
N LYS A 13 10.88 3.37 10.04
CA LYS A 13 11.62 2.37 10.82
C LYS A 13 11.96 1.09 10.06
N LEU A 14 11.12 0.66 9.11
CA LEU A 14 11.44 -0.48 8.26
C LEU A 14 12.56 -0.17 7.27
N VAL A 15 12.61 1.06 6.76
CA VAL A 15 13.70 1.54 5.90
C VAL A 15 15.01 1.67 6.69
N GLU A 16 14.98 2.30 7.86
CA GLU A 16 16.15 2.43 8.74
C GLU A 16 16.78 1.06 9.09
N ARG A 17 15.94 0.03 9.23
CA ARG A 17 16.36 -1.34 9.54
C ARG A 17 16.75 -2.16 8.31
N GLY A 18 16.62 -1.61 7.10
CA GLY A 18 16.89 -2.32 5.85
C GLY A 18 15.90 -3.45 5.53
N ILE A 19 14.72 -3.47 6.16
CA ILE A 19 13.67 -4.47 5.92
C ILE A 19 12.95 -4.19 4.60
N VAL A 20 12.75 -2.91 4.28
CA VAL A 20 12.28 -2.45 2.96
C VAL A 20 13.25 -1.41 2.42
N GLY A 21 13.38 -1.32 1.09
CA GLY A 21 14.22 -0.32 0.45
C GLY A 21 13.64 1.10 0.56
N GLU A 22 14.42 2.11 0.16
CA GLU A 22 13.95 3.50 0.11
C GLU A 22 12.67 3.66 -0.73
N GLY A 23 12.58 2.89 -1.81
CA GLY A 23 11.41 2.81 -2.68
C GLY A 23 11.35 3.92 -3.72
N PHE A 24 10.32 3.85 -4.56
CA PHE A 24 10.10 4.79 -5.65
C PHE A 24 8.94 5.72 -5.34
N ALA A 25 9.07 6.98 -5.77
CA ALA A 25 8.01 7.96 -5.63
C ALA A 25 6.75 7.53 -6.36
N PHE A 26 5.61 7.67 -5.68
CA PHE A 26 4.29 7.39 -6.17
C PHE A 26 3.35 8.49 -5.69
N ARG A 27 2.57 9.08 -6.60
CA ARG A 27 1.57 10.10 -6.27
C ARG A 27 0.27 9.41 -5.89
N THR A 28 -0.11 9.49 -4.62
CA THR A 28 -1.41 9.05 -4.11
C THR A 28 -2.37 10.23 -4.03
N GLU A 29 -3.66 9.98 -3.85
CA GLU A 29 -4.67 11.03 -3.61
C GLU A 29 -4.30 11.86 -2.36
N ASP A 30 -3.85 11.18 -1.31
CA ASP A 30 -3.40 11.81 -0.05
C ASP A 30 -1.95 12.30 -0.08
N GLY A 31 -1.38 12.57 -1.26
CA GLY A 31 -0.04 13.14 -1.43
C GLY A 31 1.03 12.15 -1.89
N ALA A 32 2.30 12.54 -1.83
CA ALA A 32 3.38 11.65 -2.26
C ALA A 32 3.62 10.55 -1.22
N ARG A 33 3.91 9.34 -1.71
CA ARG A 33 4.45 8.21 -0.94
C ARG A 33 5.65 7.62 -1.67
N ARG A 34 6.41 6.79 -0.96
CA ARG A 34 7.44 5.94 -1.56
C ARG A 34 7.06 4.49 -1.32
N PHE A 35 7.06 3.68 -2.37
CA PHE A 35 6.80 2.23 -2.25
C PHE A 35 8.03 1.43 -2.67
N ALA A 36 8.35 0.40 -1.91
CA ALA A 36 9.40 -0.57 -2.16
C ALA A 36 8.82 -1.99 -2.12
N VAL A 37 9.54 -2.94 -2.70
CA VAL A 37 9.23 -4.36 -2.50
C VAL A 37 9.23 -4.67 -1.01
N GLY A 38 8.22 -5.40 -0.55
CA GLY A 38 7.99 -5.72 0.86
C GLY A 38 7.08 -4.72 1.58
N ASP A 39 6.78 -3.55 1.00
CA ASP A 39 5.86 -2.61 1.64
C ASP A 39 4.46 -3.22 1.80
N ARG A 40 3.83 -3.03 2.96
CA ARG A 40 2.41 -3.33 3.16
C ARG A 40 1.58 -2.10 2.79
N VAL A 41 0.56 -2.30 1.97
CA VAL A 41 -0.31 -1.23 1.48
C VAL A 41 -1.78 -1.53 1.76
N VAL A 42 -2.58 -0.47 1.80
CA VAL A 42 -4.04 -0.53 1.94
C VAL A 42 -4.69 0.20 0.76
N PHE A 43 -5.72 -0.40 0.18
CA PHE A 43 -6.57 0.23 -0.83
C PHE A 43 -7.62 1.09 -0.15
N LEU A 44 -7.76 2.35 -0.59
CA LEU A 44 -8.65 3.33 0.03
C LEU A 44 -9.96 3.54 -0.75
N LYS A 45 -10.07 2.93 -1.94
CA LYS A 45 -11.25 3.04 -2.80
C LYS A 45 -11.52 1.74 -3.53
N ASN A 46 -12.80 1.40 -3.69
CA ASN A 46 -13.21 0.27 -4.53
C ASN A 46 -12.84 0.55 -5.99
N GLU A 47 -12.25 -0.44 -6.66
CA GLU A 47 -12.01 -0.39 -8.11
C GLU A 47 -12.27 -1.77 -8.71
N GLY A 48 -13.36 -1.88 -9.47
CA GLY A 48 -13.87 -3.15 -9.99
C GLY A 48 -12.93 -3.80 -10.99
N SER A 49 -12.28 -3.00 -11.85
CA SER A 49 -11.32 -3.51 -12.84
C SER A 49 -10.08 -4.14 -12.23
N LEU A 50 -9.68 -3.67 -11.04
CA LEU A 50 -8.57 -4.24 -10.25
C LEU A 50 -9.06 -5.31 -9.25
N GLY A 51 -10.37 -5.45 -9.07
CA GLY A 51 -10.99 -6.32 -8.08
C GLY A 51 -10.68 -5.93 -6.63
N VAL A 52 -10.31 -4.68 -6.37
CA VAL A 52 -9.90 -4.21 -5.03
C VAL A 52 -11.05 -3.51 -4.31
N LYS A 53 -11.04 -3.61 -2.98
CA LYS A 53 -12.03 -2.97 -2.10
C LYS A 53 -11.33 -2.05 -1.11
N ASN A 54 -12.03 -1.02 -0.66
CA ASN A 54 -11.59 -0.17 0.44
C ASN A 54 -11.29 -1.03 1.69
N GLY A 55 -10.14 -0.79 2.31
CA GLY A 55 -9.62 -1.52 3.46
C GLY A 55 -8.87 -2.82 3.14
N MET A 56 -8.83 -3.25 1.87
CA MET A 56 -8.08 -4.44 1.48
C MET A 56 -6.58 -4.19 1.62
N LEU A 57 -5.87 -5.17 2.19
CA LEU A 57 -4.41 -5.12 2.38
C LEU A 57 -3.70 -5.92 1.29
N ALA A 58 -2.50 -5.46 0.94
CA ALA A 58 -1.62 -6.14 0.00
C ALA A 58 -0.15 -5.92 0.36
N THR A 59 0.71 -6.76 -0.22
CA THR A 59 2.18 -6.61 -0.13
C THR A 59 2.73 -6.25 -1.50
N VAL A 60 3.53 -5.20 -1.57
CA VAL A 60 4.22 -4.79 -2.80
C VAL A 60 5.27 -5.85 -3.15
N VAL A 61 5.16 -6.42 -4.35
CA VAL A 61 6.08 -7.44 -4.89
C VAL A 61 6.98 -6.88 -5.99
N GLU A 62 6.56 -5.79 -6.65
CA GLU A 62 7.37 -5.00 -7.57
C GLU A 62 7.13 -3.52 -7.32
N ALA A 63 8.18 -2.71 -7.44
CA ALA A 63 8.07 -1.26 -7.34
C ALA A 63 8.94 -0.57 -8.40
N ALA A 64 8.38 0.47 -9.01
CA ALA A 64 9.02 1.33 -10.00
C ALA A 64 8.44 2.76 -9.88
N PRO A 65 9.05 3.78 -10.50
CA PRO A 65 8.50 5.14 -10.51
C PRO A 65 7.04 5.18 -10.99
N GLY A 66 6.12 5.56 -10.11
CA GLY A 66 4.68 5.66 -10.39
C GLY A 66 3.95 4.34 -10.68
N ARG A 67 4.58 3.18 -10.46
CA ARG A 67 3.98 1.85 -10.66
C ARG A 67 4.39 0.88 -9.56
N ILE A 68 3.44 0.09 -9.07
CA ILE A 68 3.71 -1.05 -8.20
C ILE A 68 2.92 -2.27 -8.67
N VAL A 69 3.39 -3.46 -8.32
CA VAL A 69 2.59 -4.69 -8.34
C VAL A 69 2.38 -5.13 -6.91
N ALA A 70 1.14 -5.36 -6.53
CA ALA A 70 0.76 -5.74 -5.17
C ALA A 70 0.11 -7.12 -5.15
N ALA A 71 0.57 -7.99 -4.24
CA ALA A 71 -0.02 -9.28 -3.97
C ALA A 71 -1.10 -9.16 -2.89
N ILE A 72 -2.30 -9.65 -3.19
CA ILE A 72 -3.46 -9.70 -2.31
C ILE A 72 -3.74 -11.16 -1.97
N GLY A 73 -4.12 -11.42 -0.71
CA GLY A 73 -4.39 -12.78 -0.23
C GLY A 73 -3.12 -13.56 0.08
N GLU A 74 -3.31 -14.80 0.54
CA GLU A 74 -2.25 -15.73 0.94
C GLU A 74 -2.57 -17.12 0.38
N GLY A 75 -1.57 -18.00 0.31
CA GLY A 75 -1.75 -19.36 -0.21
C GLY A 75 -2.29 -19.38 -1.65
N ASP A 76 -3.29 -20.23 -1.87
CA ASP A 76 -3.89 -20.47 -3.19
C ASP A 76 -4.76 -19.29 -3.68
N ASP A 77 -5.23 -18.43 -2.78
CA ASP A 77 -6.02 -17.23 -3.12
C ASP A 77 -5.13 -16.02 -3.48
N ARG A 78 -3.80 -16.20 -3.47
CA ARG A 78 -2.86 -15.12 -3.77
C ARG A 78 -2.98 -14.69 -5.23
N ARG A 79 -3.34 -13.43 -5.44
CA ARG A 79 -3.37 -12.79 -6.77
C ARG A 79 -2.57 -11.51 -6.78
N GLN A 80 -2.11 -11.10 -7.96
CA GLN A 80 -1.38 -9.85 -8.15
C GLN A 80 -2.25 -8.82 -8.86
N VAL A 81 -2.07 -7.56 -8.50
CA VAL A 81 -2.66 -6.41 -9.18
C VAL A 81 -1.58 -5.41 -9.56
N VAL A 82 -1.65 -4.92 -10.79
CA VAL A 82 -0.81 -3.82 -11.26
C VAL A 82 -1.49 -2.50 -10.92
N ILE A 83 -0.75 -1.59 -10.31
CA ILE A 83 -1.24 -0.29 -9.89
C ILE A 83 -0.32 0.76 -10.48
N GLU A 84 -0.87 1.62 -11.33
CA GLU A 84 -0.19 2.78 -11.86
C GLU A 84 -0.86 4.05 -11.33
N GLN A 85 -0.07 4.99 -10.84
CA GLN A 85 -0.57 6.21 -10.19
C GLN A 85 -1.50 7.05 -11.08
N ARG A 86 -1.43 6.87 -12.40
CA ARG A 86 -2.28 7.57 -13.38
C ARG A 86 -3.70 7.00 -13.46
N PHE A 87 -3.88 5.74 -13.10
CA PHE A 87 -5.16 5.04 -13.17
C PHE A 87 -5.75 4.78 -11.78
N TYR A 88 -4.92 4.58 -10.77
CA TYR A 88 -5.36 4.36 -9.40
C TYR A 88 -4.37 4.94 -8.39
N ALA A 89 -4.75 6.05 -7.75
CA ALA A 89 -3.95 6.76 -6.75
C ALA A 89 -4.51 6.61 -5.31
N ASN A 90 -5.54 5.79 -5.11
CA ASN A 90 -6.23 5.63 -3.82
C ASN A 90 -5.58 4.51 -2.99
N VAL A 91 -4.28 4.63 -2.72
CA VAL A 91 -3.47 3.66 -1.98
C VAL A 91 -2.62 4.38 -0.93
N ASP A 92 -2.42 3.76 0.23
CA ASP A 92 -1.49 4.24 1.27
C ASP A 92 -0.77 3.06 1.91
N HIS A 93 0.16 3.33 2.82
CA HIS A 93 0.78 2.31 3.66
C HIS A 93 -0.25 1.68 4.60
N GLY A 94 -0.15 0.37 4.79
CA GLY A 94 -1.09 -0.46 5.54
C GLY A 94 -0.49 -1.09 6.80
N TYR A 95 0.47 -0.42 7.44
CA TYR A 95 1.14 -0.87 8.68
C TYR A 95 0.29 -0.61 9.93
N ALA A 96 -0.48 0.48 9.91
CA ALA A 96 -1.42 0.83 10.96
C ALA A 96 -2.82 0.98 10.33
N THR A 97 -3.80 0.36 10.95
CA THR A 97 -5.22 0.49 10.58
C THR A 97 -6.01 0.83 11.82
N THR A 98 -7.00 1.72 11.72
CA THR A 98 -7.95 1.91 12.82
C THR A 98 -8.76 0.63 13.01
N VAL A 99 -8.77 0.09 14.23
CA VAL A 99 -9.75 -0.93 14.60
C VAL A 99 -11.07 -0.20 14.84
N HIS A 100 -11.94 -0.16 13.84
CA HIS A 100 -13.33 0.21 14.08
C HIS A 100 -14.00 -0.98 14.77
N LYS A 101 -14.13 -0.91 16.10
CA LYS A 101 -15.10 -1.73 16.83
C LYS A 101 -16.49 -1.26 16.38
N SER A 102 -17.16 -2.04 15.54
CA SER A 102 -18.61 -1.91 15.41
C SER A 102 -19.22 -2.21 16.78
N GLN A 103 -20.05 -1.30 17.28
CA GLN A 103 -20.97 -1.61 18.38
C GLN A 103 -21.90 -2.77 18.00
#